data_AF-A0A242N7P7-F1
#
_entry.id   AF-A0A242N7P7-F1
#
_cell.length_a   1.000
_cell.length_b   1.000
_cell.length_c   1.000
_cell.angle_alpha   90.00
_cell.angle_beta   90.00
_cell.angle_gamma   90.00
#
_symmetry.space_group_name_H-M   'P 1'
#
loop_
_entity.id
_entity.type
_entity.pdbx_description
1 polymer ?
#
loop_
_entity_poly.entity_id
_entity_poly.type
_entity_poly.pdbx_seq_one_letter_code
_entity_poly.pdbx_strand_id
1 'polypeptide(L)' 'MTTKSLGDALPDEIARVTEILGHYQQIGPAGAFGVMMIKASLDRATRALAGGDIGAMLVAVNDLKEYSE' A
#
# COMPACT_ATOMS: atom_id res chain seq x y z
N MET A 1 -22.81 5.56 -4.54
CA MET A 1 -21.35 5.45 -4.63
C MET A 1 -20.78 6.51 -3.71
N THR A 2 -20.27 6.13 -2.55
CA THR A 2 -19.70 7.07 -1.58
C THR A 2 -18.29 7.44 -2.05
N THR A 3 -18.10 8.67 -2.51
CA THR A 3 -16.79 9.21 -2.85
C THR A 3 -15.97 9.34 -1.56
N LYS A 4 -14.95 8.49 -1.39
CA LYS A 4 -14.00 8.62 -0.27
C LYS A 4 -12.99 9.73 -0.56
N SER A 5 -12.58 10.46 0.48
CA SER A 5 -11.47 11.39 0.35
C SER A 5 -10.16 10.61 0.23
N LEU A 6 -9.10 11.25 -0.26
CA LEU A 6 -7.77 10.64 -0.27
C LEU A 6 -7.27 10.32 1.15
N GLY A 7 -7.67 11.13 2.13
CA GLY A 7 -7.36 10.91 3.54
C GLY A 7 -8.02 9.65 4.13
N ASP A 8 -9.14 9.20 3.55
CA ASP A 8 -9.79 7.95 3.93
C ASP A 8 -9.28 6.77 3.08
N ALA A 9 -9.10 6.99 1.78
CA ALA A 9 -8.76 5.94 0.83
C ALA A 9 -7.32 5.41 1.01
N LEU A 10 -6.36 6.28 1.33
CA LEU A 10 -4.98 5.85 1.49
C LEU A 10 -4.77 4.93 2.71
N PRO A 11 -5.29 5.25 3.92
CA PRO A 11 -5.26 4.31 5.05
C PRO A 11 -5.91 2.96 4.75
N ASP A 12 -7.05 2.95 4.05
CA ASP A 12 -7.74 1.70 3.69
C ASP A 12 -6.89 0.82 2.77
N GLU A 13 -6.25 1.41 1.75
CA GLU A 13 -5.35 0.69 0.85
C GLU A 13 -4.08 0.21 1.56
N ILE A 14 -3.53 0.99 2.49
CA ILE A 14 -2.40 0.55 3.33
C ILE A 14 -2.79 -0.72 4.11
N ALA A 15 -3.98 -0.75 4.71
CA ALA A 15 -4.48 -1.91 5.45
C ALA A 15 -4.64 -3.13 4.52
N ARG A 16 -5.32 -2.97 3.38
CA ARG A 16 -5.53 -4.05 2.39
C ARG A 16 -4.21 -4.63 1.88
N VAL A 17 -3.26 -3.78 1.49
CA VAL A 17 -1.97 -4.26 0.96
C VAL A 17 -1.11 -4.89 2.06
N THR A 18 -1.31 -4.52 3.33
CA THR A 18 -0.69 -5.20 4.47
C THR A 18 -1.20 -6.65 4.61
N GLU A 19 -2.46 -6.93 4.29
CA GLU A 19 -2.99 -8.30 4.24
C GLU A 19 -2.34 -9.09 3.09
N ILE A 20 -2.26 -8.50 1.89
CA ILE A 20 -1.58 -9.11 0.73
C ILE A 20 -0.11 -9.42 1.03
N LEU A 21 0.59 -8.53 1.75
CA LEU A 21 1.95 -8.77 2.20
C LEU A 21 2.05 -10.08 3.00
N GLY A 22 1.05 -10.39 3.83
CA GLY A 22 0.96 -11.64 4.57
C GLY A 22 0.92 -12.86 3.66
N HIS A 23 0.16 -12.82 2.55
CA HIS A 23 0.12 -13.89 1.56
C HIS A 23 1.49 -14.12 0.91
N TYR A 24 2.18 -13.04 0.52
CA TYR A 24 3.53 -13.15 -0.07
C TYR A 24 4.57 -13.69 0.93
N GLN A 25 4.43 -13.38 2.22
CA GLN A 25 5.30 -13.93 3.26
C GLN A 25 5.09 -15.43 3.46
N GLN A 26 3.85 -15.93 3.33
CA GLN A 26 3.53 -17.36 3.46
C GLN A 26 4.14 -18.22 2.35
N ILE A 27 4.44 -17.64 1.18
CA ILE A 27 5.14 -18.33 0.07
C ILE A 27 6.58 -18.71 0.46
N GLY A 28 7.20 -17.99 1.41
CA GLY A 28 8.59 -18.22 1.82
C GLY A 28 9.60 -17.62 0.84
N PRO A 29 10.78 -18.25 0.61
CA PRO A 29 11.86 -17.66 -0.18
C PRO A 29 11.46 -17.24 -1.60
N ALA A 30 10.55 -17.98 -2.24
CA ALA A 30 10.06 -17.65 -3.58
C ALA A 30 9.24 -16.35 -3.61
N GLY A 31 8.64 -15.94 -2.48
CA GLY A 31 7.88 -14.69 -2.34
C GLY A 31 8.73 -13.49 -1.92
N ALA A 32 10.01 -13.67 -1.59
CA ALA A 32 10.84 -12.64 -0.95
C ALA A 32 10.95 -11.34 -1.76
N PHE A 33 11.00 -11.44 -3.10
CA PHE A 33 11.03 -10.26 -3.97
C PHE A 33 9.72 -9.46 -3.87
N GLY A 34 8.57 -10.12 -3.93
CA GLY A 34 7.26 -9.46 -3.77
C GLY A 34 7.10 -8.82 -2.38
N VAL A 35 7.55 -9.52 -1.32
CA VAL A 35 7.59 -8.97 0.05
C VAL A 35 8.41 -7.68 0.10
N MET A 36 9.59 -7.64 -0.54
CA MET A 36 10.44 -6.45 -0.58
C MET A 36 9.74 -5.28 -1.29
N MET A 37 9.13 -5.54 -2.44
CA MET A 37 8.43 -4.51 -3.23
C MET A 37 7.25 -3.93 -2.46
N ILE A 38 6.38 -4.79 -1.92
CA ILE A 38 5.20 -4.37 -1.15
C ILE A 38 5.60 -3.54 0.06
N LYS A 39 6.63 -3.97 0.82
CA LYS A 39 7.14 -3.20 1.96
C LYS A 39 7.60 -1.82 1.55
N ALA A 40 8.33 -1.69 0.44
CA ALA A 40 8.79 -0.39 -0.05
C ALA A 40 7.62 0.54 -0.40
N SER A 41 6.56 0.02 -1.00
CA SER A 41 5.35 0.79 -1.32
C SER A 41 4.56 1.20 -0.08
N LEU A 42 4.38 0.30 0.89
CA LEU A 42 3.76 0.61 2.18
C LEU A 42 4.55 1.68 2.96
N ASP A 43 5.89 1.61 2.95
CA ASP A 43 6.76 2.62 3.57
C ASP A 43 6.58 4.01 2.94
N ARG A 44 6.48 4.08 1.61
CA ARG A 44 6.21 5.35 0.91
C ARG A 44 4.82 5.89 1.25
N ALA A 45 3.81 5.03 1.24
CA ALA A 45 2.43 5.40 1.53
C ALA A 45 2.26 5.93 2.96
N THR A 46 2.83 5.25 3.94
CA THR A 46 2.77 5.67 5.36
C THR A 46 3.47 7.01 5.60
N ARG A 47 4.64 7.24 4.95
CA ARG A 47 5.34 8.54 5.02
C ARG A 47 4.55 9.65 4.34
N ALA A 48 3.98 9.39 3.16
CA ALA A 48 3.16 10.37 2.45
C ALA A 48 1.93 10.77 3.28
N LEU A 49 1.26 9.80 3.89
CA LEU A 49 0.13 10.03 4.78
C LEU A 49 0.52 10.87 6.01
N ALA A 50 1.62 10.50 6.68
CA ALA A 50 2.10 11.22 7.87
C ALA A 50 2.55 12.66 7.55
N GLY A 51 3.11 12.88 6.36
CA GLY A 51 3.55 14.20 5.90
C GLY A 51 2.41 15.10 5.39
N GLY A 52 1.24 14.53 5.06
CA GLY A 52 0.11 15.28 4.50
C GLY A 52 0.35 15.82 3.08
N ASP A 53 1.36 15.32 2.37
CA ASP A 53 1.64 15.69 0.98
C ASP A 53 0.63 15.00 0.06
N ILE A 54 -0.39 15.75 -0.36
CA ILE A 54 -1.51 15.24 -1.18
C ILE A 54 -1.01 14.63 -2.50
N GLY A 55 0.04 15.20 -3.11
CA GLY A 55 0.60 14.67 -4.36
C GLY A 55 1.25 13.31 -4.14
N ALA A 56 2.09 13.20 -3.10
CA ALA A 56 2.70 11.93 -2.72
C ALA A 56 1.66 10.89 -2.28
N MET A 57 0.61 11.31 -1.57
CA MET A 57 -0.51 10.45 -1.17
C MET A 57 -1.26 9.90 -2.39
N LEU A 58 -1.47 10.70 -3.42
CA LEU A 58 -2.15 10.27 -4.65
C LEU A 58 -1.30 9.26 -5.43
N VAL A 59 0.01 9.47 -5.53
CA VAL A 59 0.91 8.50 -6.14
C VAL A 59 0.92 7.20 -5.36
N ALA A 60 1.03 7.27 -4.03
CA ALA A 60 1.06 6.11 -3.17
C ALA A 60 -0.25 5.29 -3.23
N VAL A 61 -1.42 5.94 -3.21
CA VAL A 61 -2.70 5.19 -3.26
C VAL A 61 -2.87 4.47 -4.59
N ASN A 62 -2.37 5.03 -5.69
CA ASN A 62 -2.42 4.38 -7.00
C ASN A 62 -1.42 3.21 -7.08
N ASP A 63 -0.21 3.39 -6.57
CA ASP A 63 0.80 2.31 -6.47
C ASP A 63 0.26 1.12 -5.65
N LEU A 64 -0.38 1.37 -4.50
CA LEU A 64 -0.97 0.31 -3.68
C LEU A 64 -2.10 -0.46 -4.38
N LYS A 65 -2.87 0.20 -5.26
CA LYS A 65 -3.96 -0.43 -6.02
C LYS A 65 -3.47 -1.44 -7.07
N GLU A 66 -2.21 -1.36 -7.47
CA GLU A 66 -1.61 -2.32 -8.43
C GLU A 66 -1.36 -3.69 -7.80
N TYR A 67 -1.39 -3.80 -6.47
CA TYR A 67 -1.29 -5.10 -5.79
C TYR A 67 -2.63 -5.81 -5.75
N SER A 68 -2.67 -7.00 -6.36
CA SER A 68 -3.77 -7.96 -6.24
C SER A 68 -3.34 -9.20 -5.45
N GLU A 69 -4.33 -9.87 -4.87
CA GLU A 69 -4.19 -11.20 -4.27
C GLU A 69 -3.94 -12.30 -5.30
#